data_AF-M8BTK7-F1
#
_entry.id   AF-M8BTK7-F1
#
_cell.length_a   1.000
_cell.length_b   1.000
_cell.length_c   1.000
_cell.angle_alpha   90.00
_cell.angle_beta   90.00
_cell.angle_gamma   90.00
#
_symmetry.space_group_name_H-M   'P 1'
#
loop_
_entity.id
_entity.type
_entity.pdbx_description
1 polymer ?
#
loop_
_entity_poly.entity_id
_entity_poly.type
_entity_poly.pdbx_seq_one_letter_code
_entity_poly.pdbx_strand_id
1 'polypeptide(L)'
;MTSTEHIIADLVRNLGSCLAYYKEINDMVRRGLDDLRAGRAADASEKLLEAAQSDAPSLCDLILIEGDAKRNPIDQENQNAYFLSVMASDIAQLMLGSHASSSPKDPS
;
A
#
# COMPACT_ATOMS: atom_id res chain seq x y z
N MET A 1 -35.64 -13.33 1.56
CA MET A 1 -34.24 -12.98 1.88
C MET A 1 -33.97 -13.44 3.29
N THR A 2 -33.01 -14.33 3.50
CA THR A 2 -32.60 -14.78 4.83
C THR A 2 -31.63 -13.78 5.46
N SER A 3 -31.48 -13.79 6.79
CA SER A 3 -30.48 -12.95 7.49
C SER A 3 -29.07 -13.15 6.92
N THR A 4 -28.72 -14.38 6.55
CA THR A 4 -27.43 -14.72 5.94
C THR A 4 -27.24 -14.09 4.55
N GLU A 5 -28.25 -14.14 3.68
CA GLU A 5 -28.18 -13.50 2.35
C GLU A 5 -27.97 -11.99 2.47
N HIS A 6 -28.60 -11.35 3.46
CA HIS A 6 -28.43 -9.92 3.74
C HIS A 6 -27.02 -9.56 4.17
N ILE A 7 -26.47 -10.27 5.15
CA ILE A 7 -25.11 -10.06 5.65
C ILE A 7 -24.08 -10.25 4.53
N ILE A 8 -24.27 -11.27 3.68
CA ILE A 8 -23.37 -11.52 2.55
C ILE A 8 -23.46 -10.38 1.53
N ALA A 9 -24.67 -9.91 1.19
CA ALA A 9 -24.85 -8.80 0.27
C ALA A 9 -24.22 -7.50 0.79
N ASP A 10 -24.35 -7.22 2.09
CA ASP A 10 -23.71 -6.09 2.76
C ASP A 10 -22.19 -6.17 2.68
N LEU A 11 -21.63 -7.34 3.02
CA LEU A 11 -20.19 -7.59 2.95
C LEU A 11 -19.63 -7.43 1.54
N VAL A 12 -20.29 -7.99 0.52
CA VAL A 12 -19.87 -7.85 -0.88
C VAL A 12 -19.86 -6.38 -1.31
N ARG A 13 -20.86 -5.60 -0.90
CA ARG A 13 -20.93 -4.16 -1.19
C ARG A 13 -19.77 -3.42 -0.52
N ASN A 14 -19.51 -3.67 0.75
CA ASN A 14 -18.45 -3.00 1.51
C ASN A 14 -17.05 -3.37 0.97
N LEU A 15 -16.82 -4.63 0.59
CA LEU A 15 -15.60 -5.06 -0.09
C LEU A 15 -15.43 -4.40 -1.48
N GLY A 16 -16.53 -4.18 -2.20
CA GLY A 16 -16.52 -3.43 -3.45
C GLY A 16 -16.05 -1.98 -3.29
N SER A 17 -16.49 -1.30 -2.23
CA SER A 17 -16.00 0.04 -1.87
C SER A 17 -14.51 0.02 -1.54
N CYS A 18 -14.07 -0.98 -0.78
CA CYS A 18 -12.66 -1.17 -0.47
C CYS A 18 -11.77 -1.34 -1.68
N LEU A 19 -12.20 -2.14 -2.66
CA LEU A 19 -11.46 -2.33 -3.89
C LEU A 19 -11.25 -1.00 -4.65
N ALA A 20 -12.20 -0.06 -4.57
CA ALA A 20 -12.05 1.24 -5.19
C ALA A 20 -10.94 2.07 -4.53
N TYR A 21 -10.87 2.09 -3.19
CA TYR A 21 -9.81 2.78 -2.46
C TYR A 21 -8.42 2.17 -2.72
N TYR A 22 -8.35 0.84 -2.81
CA TYR A 22 -7.11 0.12 -3.09
C TYR A 22 -6.52 0.38 -4.48
N LYS A 23 -7.30 0.91 -5.44
CA LYS A 23 -6.77 1.23 -6.77
C LYS A 23 -5.63 2.24 -6.70
N GLU A 24 -5.72 3.22 -5.80
CA GLU A 24 -4.70 4.26 -5.66
C GLU A 24 -3.40 3.70 -5.08
N ILE A 25 -3.49 2.87 -4.02
CA ILE A 25 -2.35 2.14 -3.46
C ILE A 25 -1.67 1.30 -4.55
N ASN A 26 -2.45 0.50 -5.28
CA ASN A 26 -1.92 -0.37 -6.32
C ASN A 26 -1.19 0.40 -7.42
N ASP A 27 -1.71 1.58 -7.79
CA ASP A 27 -1.08 2.44 -8.78
C ASP A 27 0.22 3.05 -8.27
N MET A 28 0.28 3.49 -7.01
CA MET A 28 1.51 4.02 -6.38
C MET A 28 2.57 2.94 -6.24
N VAL A 29 2.22 1.77 -5.73
CA VAL A 29 3.13 0.61 -5.61
C VAL A 29 3.68 0.22 -6.98
N ARG A 30 2.83 0.13 -8.01
CA ARG A 30 3.25 -0.19 -9.37
C ARG A 30 4.26 0.83 -9.91
N ARG A 31 3.98 2.13 -9.78
CA ARG A 31 4.89 3.19 -10.24
C ARG A 31 6.20 3.19 -9.46
N GLY A 32 6.16 2.98 -8.14
CA GLY A 32 7.37 2.85 -7.31
C GLY A 32 8.24 1.66 -7.72
N LEU A 33 7.62 0.51 -8.04
CA LEU A 33 8.35 -0.64 -8.58
C LEU A 33 8.97 -0.37 -9.96
N ASP A 34 8.27 0.36 -10.82
CA ASP A 34 8.79 0.76 -12.13
C ASP A 34 9.98 1.74 -12.00
N ASP A 35 9.93 2.64 -11.02
CA ASP A 35 11.04 3.53 -10.66
C ASP A 35 12.24 2.76 -10.11
N LEU A 36 12.03 1.78 -9.22
CA LEU A 36 13.08 0.89 -8.71
C LEU A 36 13.80 0.16 -9.84
N ARG A 37 13.04 -0.46 -10.75
CA ARG A 37 13.58 -1.20 -11.91
C ARG A 37 14.39 -0.31 -12.84
N ALA A 38 14.05 0.97 -12.93
CA ALA A 38 14.75 1.95 -13.74
C ALA A 38 15.92 2.64 -13.00
N GLY A 39 16.23 2.24 -11.76
CA GLY A 39 17.29 2.84 -10.95
C GLY A 39 16.95 4.21 -10.36
N ARG A 40 15.69 4.65 -10.44
CA ARG A 40 15.21 5.92 -9.87
C ARG A 40 14.81 5.72 -8.40
N ALA A 41 15.79 5.43 -7.57
CA ALA A 41 15.56 5.02 -6.18
C ALA A 41 14.88 6.11 -5.30
N ALA A 42 15.11 7.40 -5.58
CA ALA A 42 14.45 8.50 -4.87
C ALA A 42 12.94 8.53 -5.18
N ASP A 43 12.61 8.55 -6.48
CA ASP A 43 11.22 8.55 -6.96
C ASP A 43 10.45 7.32 -6.49
N ALA A 44 11.14 6.17 -6.42
CA ALA A 44 10.59 4.94 -5.87
C ALA A 44 10.28 5.04 -4.38
N SER A 45 11.24 5.51 -3.58
CA SER A 45 11.06 5.63 -2.13
C SER A 45 9.86 6.51 -1.80
N GLU A 46 9.74 7.66 -2.45
CA GLU A 46 8.64 8.60 -2.25
C GLU A 46 7.29 7.92 -2.52
N LYS A 47 7.12 7.30 -3.70
CA LYS A 47 5.84 6.66 -4.07
C LYS A 47 5.46 5.48 -3.19
N LEU A 48 6.45 4.69 -2.77
CA LEU A 48 6.22 3.55 -1.88
C LEU A 48 5.86 4.02 -0.46
N LEU A 49 6.44 5.13 0.00
CA LEU A 49 6.05 5.74 1.27
C LEU A 49 4.64 6.35 1.19
N GLU A 50 4.29 7.02 0.11
CA GLU A 50 2.93 7.52 -0.13
C GLU A 50 1.90 6.38 -0.16
N ALA A 51 2.23 5.25 -0.79
CA ALA A 51 1.39 4.06 -0.77
C ALA A 51 1.17 3.53 0.65
N ALA A 52 2.22 3.52 1.49
CA ALA A 52 2.14 3.12 2.88
C ALA A 52 1.27 4.06 3.73
N GLN A 53 1.29 5.36 3.42
CA GLN A 53 0.57 6.39 4.17
C GLN A 53 -0.86 6.61 3.68
N SER A 54 -1.32 5.84 2.69
CA SER A 54 -2.69 5.92 2.21
C SER A 54 -3.69 5.59 3.32
N ASP A 55 -4.74 6.38 3.44
CA ASP A 55 -5.85 6.15 4.39
C ASP A 55 -6.76 4.99 3.95
N ALA A 56 -6.61 4.48 2.72
CA ALA A 56 -7.48 3.44 2.16
C ALA A 56 -7.62 2.19 3.04
N PRO A 57 -6.56 1.62 3.67
CA PRO A 57 -6.68 0.45 4.51
C PRO A 57 -7.50 0.75 5.78
N SER A 58 -7.27 1.90 6.42
CA SER A 58 -8.02 2.30 7.63
C SER A 58 -9.49 2.62 7.33
N LEU A 59 -9.78 3.23 6.17
CA LEU A 59 -11.16 3.41 5.70
C LEU A 59 -11.84 2.05 5.45
N CYS A 60 -11.10 1.08 4.94
CA CYS A 60 -11.58 -0.29 4.77
C CYS A 60 -11.86 -1.00 6.09
N ASP A 61 -10.95 -0.89 7.07
CA ASP A 61 -11.16 -1.41 8.42
C ASP A 61 -12.47 -0.88 8.98
N LEU A 62 -12.69 0.44 8.90
CA LEU A 62 -13.86 1.10 9.42
C LEU A 62 -15.15 0.59 8.77
N ILE A 63 -15.24 0.63 7.44
CA ILE A 63 -16.45 0.20 6.70
C ILE A 63 -16.79 -1.28 7.00
N LEU A 64 -15.79 -2.15 7.08
CA LEU A 64 -16.01 -3.58 7.29
C LEU A 64 -16.36 -3.92 8.75
N ILE A 65 -15.81 -3.18 9.72
CA ILE A 65 -16.17 -3.32 11.14
C ILE A 65 -17.56 -2.72 11.41
N GLU A 66 -17.92 -1.61 10.75
CA GLU A 66 -19.23 -0.98 10.90
C GLU A 66 -20.35 -1.69 10.12
N GLY A 67 -20.01 -2.49 9.09
CA GLY A 67 -20.96 -3.29 8.32
C GLY A 67 -21.67 -4.40 9.13
N ASP A 68 -22.63 -5.08 8.51
CA ASP A 68 -23.50 -6.04 9.22
C ASP A 68 -22.77 -7.30 9.67
N ALA A 69 -21.70 -7.68 8.96
CA ALA A 69 -20.83 -8.79 9.34
C ALA A 69 -19.98 -8.49 10.58
N LYS A 70 -19.84 -7.21 10.96
CA LYS A 70 -19.01 -6.73 12.09
C LYS A 70 -17.61 -7.32 12.11
N ARG A 71 -17.02 -7.51 10.92
CA ARG A 71 -15.73 -8.19 10.75
C ARG A 71 -15.02 -7.67 9.51
N ASN A 72 -13.72 -7.42 9.65
CA ASN A 72 -12.85 -7.18 8.52
C ASN A 72 -12.18 -8.48 8.03
N PRO A 73 -12.58 -9.05 6.87
CA PRO A 73 -11.91 -10.22 6.29
C PRO A 73 -10.60 -9.88 5.56
N ILE A 74 -10.27 -8.61 5.34
CA ILE A 74 -9.06 -8.14 4.63
C ILE A 74 -8.06 -7.43 5.55
N ASP A 75 -8.23 -7.50 6.87
CA ASP A 75 -7.32 -6.88 7.86
C ASP A 75 -5.85 -7.25 7.63
N GLN A 76 -5.58 -8.52 7.32
CA GLN A 76 -4.22 -8.94 6.99
C GLN A 76 -3.69 -8.28 5.71
N GLU A 77 -4.54 -8.07 4.70
CA GLU A 77 -4.14 -7.38 3.47
C GLU A 77 -3.88 -5.88 3.75
N ASN A 78 -4.71 -5.24 4.57
CA ASN A 78 -4.51 -3.88 5.04
C ASN A 78 -3.15 -3.70 5.72
N GLN A 79 -2.80 -4.61 6.63
CA GLN A 79 -1.50 -4.61 7.30
C GLN A 79 -0.35 -4.87 6.32
N ASN A 80 -0.51 -5.84 5.42
CA ASN A 80 0.52 -6.16 4.42
C ASN A 80 0.79 -4.99 3.48
N ALA A 81 -0.24 -4.30 3.01
CA ALA A 81 -0.11 -3.14 2.13
C ALA A 81 0.74 -2.04 2.79
N TYR A 82 0.53 -1.77 4.09
CA TYR A 82 1.37 -0.87 4.87
C TYR A 82 2.82 -1.38 4.99
N PHE A 83 3.01 -2.57 5.58
CA PHE A 83 4.34 -3.07 5.92
C PHE A 83 5.24 -3.29 4.70
N LEU A 84 4.70 -3.85 3.62
CA LEU A 84 5.47 -4.09 2.40
C LEU A 84 5.82 -2.79 1.69
N SER A 85 4.94 -1.80 1.69
CA SER A 85 5.21 -0.50 1.09
C SER A 85 6.29 0.28 1.86
N VAL A 86 6.25 0.26 3.20
CA VAL A 86 7.33 0.80 4.04
C VAL A 86 8.65 0.10 3.76
N MET A 87 8.67 -1.24 3.80
CA MET A 87 9.89 -2.01 3.57
C MET A 87 10.49 -1.73 2.18
N ALA A 88 9.65 -1.62 1.15
CA ALA A 88 10.10 -1.31 -0.20
C ALA A 88 10.66 0.12 -0.31
N SER A 89 10.06 1.10 0.37
CA SER A 89 10.62 2.44 0.49
C SER A 89 11.99 2.44 1.16
N ASP A 90 12.16 1.70 2.26
CA ASP A 90 13.43 1.60 2.98
C ASP A 90 14.52 0.98 2.10
N ILE A 91 14.19 -0.06 1.34
CA ILE A 91 15.11 -0.65 0.35
C ILE A 91 15.53 0.39 -0.69
N ALA A 92 14.60 1.19 -1.21
CA ALA A 92 14.89 2.26 -2.16
C ALA A 92 15.84 3.32 -1.56
N GLN A 93 15.64 3.70 -0.30
CA GLN A 93 16.53 4.63 0.41
C GLN A 93 17.94 4.06 0.61
N LEU A 94 18.05 2.77 0.94
CA LEU A 94 19.36 2.10 1.05
C LEU A 94 20.11 2.10 -0.29
N MET A 95 19.40 1.92 -1.41
CA MET A 95 20.01 2.03 -2.74
C MET A 95 20.60 3.43 -2.97
N LEU A 96 19.90 4.51 -2.58
CA LEU A 96 20.44 5.88 -2.66
C LEU A 96 21.74 6.05 -1.86
N GLY A 97 21.76 5.57 -0.61
CA GLY A 97 22.94 5.66 0.27
C GLY A 97 24.14 4.85 -0.26
N SER A 98 23.88 3.70 -0.89
CA SER A 98 24.93 2.90 -1.53
C SER A 98 25.54 3.58 -2.76
N HIS A 99 24.75 4.34 -3.52
CA HIS A 99 25.25 5.10 -4.66
C HIS A 99 26.04 6.34 -4.23
N ALA A 100 25.62 7.04 -3.17
CA ALA A 100 26.34 8.21 -2.64
C ALA A 100 27.73 7.88 -2.08
N SER A 101 27.92 6.67 -1.54
CA SER A 101 29.22 6.21 -1.03
C SER A 101 30.17 5.68 -2.11
N SER A 102 29.70 5.53 -3.36
CA SER A 102 30.49 5.03 -4.49
C SER A 102 31.09 6.12 -5.40
N SER A 103 30.76 7.40 -5.19
CA SER A 103 31.37 8.51 -5.94
C SER A 103 32.83 8.71 -5.51
N PRO A 104 33.81 8.70 -6.45
CA PRO A 104 35.20 9.03 -6.13
C PRO A 104 35.27 10.46 -5.57
N LYS A 105 35.95 10.65 -4.43
CA LYS A 105 36.42 11.98 -4.04
C LYS A 105 37.53 12.37 -5.02
N ASP A 106 37.25 13.32 -5.89
CA ASP A 106 38.31 13.97 -6.67
C ASP A 106 39.33 14.59 -5.71
N PRO A 107 40.62 14.21 -5.78
CA PRO A 107 41.66 14.89 -5.03
C PRO A 107 41.91 16.25 -5.68
N SER A 108 41.71 17.31 -4.89
CA SER A 108 42.24 18.66 -5.16
C SER A 108 43.74 18.72 -4.87
#